data_AF-W4QL33-F1
#
_entry.id   AF-W4QL33-F1
#
_cell.length_a   1.000
_cell.length_b   1.000
_cell.length_c   1.000
_cell.angle_alpha   90.00
_cell.angle_beta   90.00
_cell.angle_gamma   90.00
#
_symmetry.space_group_name_H-M   'P 1'
#
loop_
_entity.id
_entity.type
_entity.pdbx_description
1 polymer ?
#
loop_
_entity_poly.entity_id
_entity_poly.type
_entity_poly.pdbx_seq_one_letter_code
_entity_poly.pdbx_strand_id
1 'polypeptide(L)'
;MAQYNPVDLLASSSKPLLILQGESDFQVTYETDFLAWQEALESREQVTFKSYPQLNHFFIESQGDDQGTVDEYEHAGIVAEKVIEDMAQWVWNQMD
;
A
#
# COMPACT_ATOMS: atom_id res chain seq x y z
N MET A 1 9.31 -24.41 -4.14
CA MET A 1 8.80 -23.44 -3.15
C MET A 1 7.30 -23.62 -3.09
N ALA A 2 6.66 -23.60 -1.92
CA ALA A 2 5.20 -23.62 -1.87
C ALA A 2 4.66 -22.42 -2.66
N GLN A 3 3.64 -22.65 -3.49
CA GLN A 3 2.98 -21.58 -4.23
C GLN A 3 2.16 -20.77 -3.23
N TYR A 4 2.74 -19.67 -2.74
CA TYR A 4 2.09 -18.74 -1.84
C TYR A 4 1.23 -17.80 -2.66
N ASN A 5 -0.10 -17.91 -2.54
CA ASN A 5 -1.02 -16.97 -3.15
C ASN A 5 -1.61 -16.06 -2.05
N PRO A 6 -1.14 -14.81 -1.95
CA PRO A 6 -1.63 -13.89 -0.93
C PRO A 6 -3.10 -13.51 -1.12
N VAL A 7 -3.63 -13.59 -2.35
CA VAL A 7 -5.05 -13.33 -2.63
C VAL A 7 -5.94 -14.36 -1.95
N ASP A 8 -5.64 -15.65 -2.12
CA ASP A 8 -6.42 -16.73 -1.51
C ASP A 8 -6.37 -16.66 0.02
N LEU A 9 -5.19 -16.32 0.57
CA LEU A 9 -5.02 -16.15 2.00
C LEU A 9 -5.86 -14.99 2.55
N LEU A 10 -5.81 -13.83 1.90
CA LEU A 10 -6.59 -12.68 2.32
C LEU A 10 -8.08 -12.92 2.14
N ALA A 11 -8.52 -13.52 1.04
CA ALA A 11 -9.92 -13.87 0.80
C ALA A 11 -10.51 -14.75 1.92
N SER A 12 -9.73 -15.68 2.48
CA SER A 12 -10.16 -16.57 3.57
C SER A 12 -10.08 -15.98 4.98
N SER A 13 -9.41 -14.83 5.16
CA SER A 13 -9.32 -14.16 6.47
C SER A 13 -10.68 -13.57 6.88
N SER A 14 -11.03 -13.57 8.17
CA SER A 14 -12.21 -12.84 8.68
C SER A 14 -11.86 -11.48 9.29
N LYS A 15 -10.59 -11.07 9.24
CA LYS A 15 -10.14 -9.80 9.83
C LYS A 15 -10.38 -8.62 8.88
N PRO A 16 -10.64 -7.41 9.41
CA PRO A 16 -10.60 -6.18 8.62
C PRO A 16 -9.24 -6.03 7.94
N LEU A 17 -9.25 -5.51 6.70
CA LEU A 17 -8.05 -5.32 5.90
C LEU A 17 -7.83 -3.84 5.57
N LEU A 18 -6.57 -3.42 5.65
CA LEU A 18 -6.09 -2.14 5.15
C LEU A 18 -5.02 -2.39 4.10
N ILE A 19 -5.25 -1.92 2.87
CA ILE A 19 -4.31 -1.99 1.75
C ILE A 19 -3.90 -0.56 1.39
N LEU A 20 -2.59 -0.28 1.48
CA LEU A 20 -1.99 1.03 1.25
C LEU A 20 -0.98 0.97 0.09
N GLN A 21 -0.94 1.99 -0.77
CA GLN A 21 0.01 2.05 -1.90
C GLN A 21 0.57 3.46 -2.11
N GLY A 22 1.88 3.59 -2.29
CA GLY A 22 2.48 4.79 -2.88
C GLY A 22 2.35 4.75 -4.40
N GLU A 23 1.77 5.78 -5.02
CA GLU A 23 1.49 5.77 -6.47
C GLU A 23 2.74 5.93 -7.34
N SER A 24 3.85 6.41 -6.77
CA SER A 24 5.15 6.54 -7.44
C SER A 24 6.07 5.35 -7.20
N ASP A 25 5.54 4.25 -6.67
CA ASP A 25 6.27 3.00 -6.55
C ASP A 25 6.50 2.36 -7.94
N PHE A 26 7.77 2.30 -8.35
CA PHE A 26 8.18 1.72 -9.63
C PHE A 26 8.43 0.20 -9.55
N GLN A 27 8.51 -0.39 -8.36
CA GLN A 27 8.70 -1.83 -8.18
C GLN A 27 7.37 -2.57 -8.08
N VAL A 28 6.42 -1.98 -7.36
CA VAL A 28 5.05 -2.49 -7.17
C VAL A 28 4.10 -1.38 -7.59
N THR A 29 3.60 -1.48 -8.81
CA THR A 29 2.96 -0.35 -9.50
C THR A 29 1.50 -0.21 -9.07
N TYR A 30 1.04 1.03 -8.89
CA TYR A 30 -0.38 1.31 -8.62
C TYR A 30 -1.32 0.69 -9.67
N GLU A 31 -1.02 0.90 -10.95
CA GLU A 31 -1.89 0.49 -12.06
C GLU A 31 -2.01 -1.03 -12.23
N THR A 32 -1.02 -1.79 -11.76
CA THR A 32 -1.04 -3.26 -11.85
C THR A 32 -1.43 -3.87 -10.51
N ASP A 33 -0.65 -3.60 -9.47
CA ASP A 33 -0.68 -4.37 -8.23
C ASP A 33 -1.80 -3.91 -7.30
N PHE A 34 -1.98 -2.58 -7.15
CA PHE A 34 -3.03 -2.05 -6.29
C PHE A 34 -4.42 -2.25 -6.89
N LEU A 35 -4.58 -2.02 -8.20
CA LEU A 35 -5.83 -2.32 -8.90
C LEU A 35 -6.16 -3.82 -8.88
N ALA A 36 -5.16 -4.70 -9.02
CA ALA A 36 -5.38 -6.15 -8.88
C ALA A 36 -5.89 -6.53 -7.48
N TRP A 37 -5.42 -5.85 -6.42
CA TRP A 37 -5.98 -6.05 -5.07
C TRP A 37 -7.43 -5.59 -4.95
N GLN A 38 -7.78 -4.46 -5.56
CA GLN A 38 -9.16 -3.97 -5.58
C GLN A 38 -10.09 -4.94 -6.30
N GLU A 39 -9.69 -5.45 -7.47
CA GLU A 39 -10.45 -6.45 -8.21
C GLU A 39 -10.58 -7.76 -7.42
N ALA A 40 -9.47 -8.29 -6.90
CA ALA A 40 -9.46 -9.57 -6.21
C ALA A 40 -10.28 -9.57 -4.90
N LEU A 41 -10.47 -8.41 -4.27
CA LEU A 41 -11.19 -8.26 -3.01
C LEU A 41 -12.51 -7.48 -3.16
N GLU A 42 -13.01 -7.25 -4.38
CA GLU A 42 -14.19 -6.42 -4.64
C GLU A 42 -15.46 -6.91 -3.90
N SER A 43 -15.55 -8.23 -3.70
CA SER A 43 -16.70 -8.90 -3.06
C SER A 43 -16.56 -9.01 -1.54
N ARG A 44 -15.42 -8.57 -0.98
CA ARG A 44 -15.11 -8.69 0.43
C ARG A 44 -15.53 -7.44 1.19
N GLU A 45 -16.32 -7.63 2.22
CA GLU A 45 -16.65 -6.56 3.17
C GLU A 45 -15.45 -6.27 4.11
N GLN A 46 -15.41 -5.07 4.70
CA GLN A 46 -14.37 -4.66 5.66
C GLN A 46 -12.94 -4.57 5.08
N VAL A 47 -12.82 -4.16 3.82
CA VAL A 47 -11.54 -3.80 3.21
C VAL A 47 -11.49 -2.29 3.00
N THR A 48 -10.39 -1.66 3.39
CA THR A 48 -10.10 -0.26 3.12
C THR A 48 -8.91 -0.16 2.18
N PHE A 49 -9.09 0.55 1.07
CA PHE A 49 -8.04 0.85 0.10
C PHE A 49 -7.68 2.33 0.19
N LYS A 50 -6.38 2.63 0.25
CA LYS A 50 -5.87 3.99 0.10
C LYS A 50 -4.60 4.00 -0.74
N SER A 51 -4.54 4.92 -1.68
CA SER A 51 -3.32 5.24 -2.42
C SER A 51 -2.87 6.66 -2.09
N TYR A 52 -1.57 6.91 -2.26
CA TYR A 52 -0.94 8.17 -1.94
C TYR A 52 -0.16 8.68 -3.16
N PRO A 53 -0.62 9.76 -3.81
CA PRO A 53 0.10 10.38 -4.90
C PRO A 53 1.50 10.82 -4.47
N GLN A 54 2.47 10.70 -5.38
CA GLN A 54 3.85 11.16 -5.17
C GLN A 54 4.61 10.42 -4.07
N LEU A 55 4.10 9.31 -3.52
CA LEU A 55 4.85 8.50 -2.57
C LEU A 55 5.46 7.27 -3.25
N ASN A 56 6.72 6.99 -2.95
CA ASN A 56 7.44 5.83 -3.46
C ASN A 56 7.11 4.55 -2.67
N HIS A 57 7.84 3.47 -2.95
CA HIS A 57 7.72 2.16 -2.32
C HIS A 57 7.77 2.19 -0.78
N PHE A 58 8.46 3.16 -0.19
CA PHE A 58 8.61 3.30 1.27
C PHE A 58 7.62 4.29 1.88
N PHE A 59 6.64 4.77 1.12
CA PHE A 59 5.76 5.87 1.52
C PHE A 59 6.50 7.19 1.83
N ILE A 60 7.64 7.39 1.18
CA ILE A 60 8.42 8.63 1.22
C ILE A 60 8.11 9.43 -0.04
N GLU A 61 8.13 10.76 0.05
CA GLU A 61 7.93 11.63 -1.11
C GLU A 61 8.95 11.33 -2.21
N SER A 62 8.42 11.03 -3.40
CA SER A 62 9.17 10.67 -4.59
C SER A 62 9.46 11.90 -5.42
N GLN A 63 10.71 12.35 -5.42
CA GLN A 63 11.11 13.64 -5.99
C GLN A 63 12.60 13.69 -6.34
N GLY A 64 12.97 14.71 -7.12
CA GLY A 64 14.36 14.96 -7.52
C GLY A 64 14.78 14.17 -8.76
N ASP A 65 16.07 14.24 -9.08
CA ASP A 65 16.60 13.69 -10.33
C ASP A 65 16.59 12.15 -10.37
N ASP A 66 16.61 11.50 -9.21
CA ASP A 66 16.63 10.04 -9.08
C ASP A 66 15.22 9.43 -8.96
N GLN A 67 14.16 10.24 -9.08
CA GLN A 67 12.77 9.83 -8.91
C GLN A 67 12.43 8.58 -9.74
N GLY A 68 11.84 7.56 -9.10
CA GLY A 68 11.41 6.35 -9.79
C GLY A 68 12.56 5.40 -10.17
N THR A 69 13.72 5.53 -9.51
CA THR A 69 14.88 4.66 -9.71
C THR A 69 15.35 4.05 -8.40
N VAL A 70 16.23 3.05 -8.47
CA VAL A 70 16.83 2.45 -7.27
C VAL A 70 17.68 3.47 -6.50
N ASP A 71 18.28 4.44 -7.19
CA ASP A 71 19.11 5.48 -6.56
C ASP A 71 18.28 6.42 -5.68
N GLU A 72 16.96 6.53 -5.92
CA GLU A 72 16.02 7.27 -5.06
C GLU A 72 16.08 6.78 -3.60
N TYR A 73 16.33 5.48 -3.41
CA TYR A 73 16.30 4.82 -2.10
C TYR A 73 17.54 5.10 -1.25
N GLU A 74 18.60 5.63 -1.87
CA GLU A 74 19.81 6.05 -1.16
C GLU A 74 19.62 7.40 -0.45
N HIS A 75 18.56 8.15 -0.79
CA HIS A 75 18.20 9.39 -0.12
C HIS A 75 17.36 9.11 1.12
N ALA A 76 17.86 9.55 2.28
CA ALA A 76 17.10 9.43 3.52
C ALA A 76 15.82 10.27 3.45
N GLY A 77 14.69 9.66 3.81
CA GLY A 77 13.40 10.32 3.89
C GLY A 77 12.60 9.87 5.12
N ILE A 78 11.48 10.54 5.33
CA ILE A 78 10.55 10.26 6.43
C ILE A 78 9.25 9.76 5.79
N VAL A 79 8.71 8.66 6.30
CA VAL A 79 7.39 8.18 5.91
C VAL A 79 6.38 9.32 6.07
N ALA A 80 5.60 9.59 5.03
CA ALA A 80 4.65 10.69 5.04
C ALA A 80 3.71 10.59 6.26
N GLU A 81 3.62 11.67 7.03
CA GLU A 81 2.81 11.74 8.26
C GLU A 81 1.38 11.28 8.01
N LYS A 82 0.82 11.64 6.84
CA LYS A 82 -0.53 11.25 6.43
C LYS A 82 -0.75 9.73 6.40
N VAL A 83 0.27 8.95 6.02
CA VAL A 83 0.20 7.48 6.00
C VAL A 83 0.12 6.94 7.43
N ILE A 84 0.93 7.49 8.34
CA ILE A 84 0.95 7.11 9.75
C ILE A 84 -0.39 7.45 10.41
N GLU A 85 -0.90 8.67 10.20
CA GLU A 85 -2.20 9.11 10.70
C GLU A 85 -3.34 8.22 10.21
N ASP A 86 -3.34 7.89 8.91
CA ASP A 86 -4.38 7.07 8.31
C ASP A 86 -4.35 5.63 8.84
N MET A 87 -3.16 5.06 9.05
CA MET A 87 -3.00 3.76 9.72
C MET A 87 -3.52 3.82 11.15
N ALA A 88 -3.12 4.83 11.93
CA ALA A 88 -3.52 4.98 13.32
C ALA A 88 -5.04 5.13 13.44
N GLN A 89 -5.64 5.99 12.62
CA GLN A 89 -7.08 6.20 12.57
C GLN A 89 -7.81 4.93 12.15
N TRP A 90 -7.30 4.21 11.15
CA TRP A 90 -7.91 2.96 10.70
C TRP A 90 -7.92 1.91 11.82
N VAL A 91 -6.79 1.73 12.53
CA VAL A 91 -6.69 0.82 13.67
C VAL A 91 -7.65 1.23 14.78
N TRP A 92 -7.71 2.53 15.11
CA TRP A 92 -8.63 3.05 16.12
C TRP A 92 -10.08 2.70 15.79
N ASN A 93 -10.49 2.86 14.54
CA ASN A 93 -11.85 2.55 14.07
C ASN A 93 -12.19 1.04 14.10
N GLN A 94 -11.21 0.15 14.32
CA GLN A 94 -11.48 -1.28 14.49
C GLN A 94 -11.74 -1.68 15.96
N MET A 95 -11.60 -0.74 16.90
CA MET A 95 -11.74 -1.00 18.34
C MET A 95 -13.15 -0.75 18.88
N ASP A 96 -14.02 -0.15 18.05
CA ASP A 96 -15.45 0.04 18.33
C ASP A 96 -16.27 -1.18 17.86
#